data_AF-A0A967BM07-F1
#
_entry.id   AF-A0A967BM07-F1
#
_cell.length_a   1.000
_cell.length_b   1.000
_cell.length_c   1.000
_cell.angle_alpha   90.00
_cell.angle_beta   90.00
_cell.angle_gamma   90.00
#
_symmetry.space_group_name_H-M   'P 1'
#
loop_
_entity.id
_entity.type
_entity.pdbx_description
1 polymer ?
#
loop_
_entity_poly.entity_id
_entity_poly.type
_entity_poly.pdbx_seq_one_letter_code
_entity_poly.pdbx_strand_id
1 'polypeptide(L)'
;MLIPHIFFMFFAMLFSNLTGLLALGKKERYKFYTIFTTLLLFAGGMVLGPVVQKFAFGELWTGVPFGWDLTDNKLLIAVIFWVIAVIGNWRKDRPYLSLIAAIVLLLVYSIPHSMYGSELDYSSGVIGQG
;
A
#
# COMPACT_ATOMS: atom_id res chain seq x y z
N MET A 1 -2.81 -15.98 9.23
CA MET A 1 -2.61 -15.15 8.02
C MET A 1 -2.30 -13.68 8.32
N LEU A 2 -2.83 -13.11 9.40
CA LEU A 2 -2.58 -11.70 9.78
C LEU A 2 -1.13 -11.38 10.16
N ILE A 3 -0.44 -12.29 10.86
CA ILE A 3 0.95 -12.07 11.30
C ILE A 3 1.90 -11.86 10.09
N PRO A 4 1.89 -12.73 9.05
CA PRO A 4 2.66 -12.47 7.82
C PRO A 4 2.31 -11.13 7.17
N HIS A 5 1.02 -10.80 7.03
CA HIS A 5 0.58 -9.55 6.42
C HIS A 5 1.15 -8.32 7.16
N ILE A 6 0.95 -8.26 8.49
CA ILE A 6 1.46 -7.15 9.32
C ILE A 6 2.98 -7.06 9.20
N PHE A 7 3.68 -8.19 9.21
CA PHE A 7 5.14 -8.22 9.06
C PHE A 7 5.57 -7.56 7.75
N PHE A 8 5.03 -7.99 6.60
CA PHE A 8 5.37 -7.41 5.30
C PHE A 8 5.03 -5.92 5.22
N MET A 9 3.88 -5.52 5.76
CA MET A 9 3.43 -4.12 5.75
C MET A 9 4.29 -3.22 6.64
N PHE A 10 4.69 -3.70 7.82
CA PHE A 10 5.59 -3.00 8.71
C PHE A 10 6.96 -2.76 8.05
N PHE A 11 7.53 -3.81 7.43
CA PHE A 11 8.79 -3.67 6.69
C PHE A 11 8.64 -2.76 5.47
N ALA A 12 7.53 -2.85 4.72
CA ALA A 12 7.26 -1.94 3.60
C ALA A 12 7.24 -0.48 4.06
N MET A 13 6.59 -0.16 5.18
CA MET A 13 6.59 1.19 5.75
C MET A 13 7.97 1.62 6.26
N LEU A 14 8.72 0.74 6.91
CA LEU A 14 10.07 1.02 7.37
C LEU A 14 11.00 1.36 6.19
N PHE A 15 11.00 0.53 5.16
CA PHE A 15 11.83 0.74 3.96
C PHE A 15 11.34 1.88 3.08
N SER A 16 10.05 2.21 3.10
CA SER A 16 9.50 3.42 2.48
C SER A 16 10.13 4.68 3.06
N ASN A 17 10.12 4.80 4.40
CA ASN A 17 10.73 5.94 5.08
C ASN A 17 12.25 6.01 4.81
N LEU A 18 12.94 4.87 4.83
CA LEU A 18 14.36 4.80 4.47
C LEU A 18 14.59 5.27 3.02
N THR A 19 13.77 4.81 2.09
CA THR A 19 13.85 5.19 0.67
C THR A 19 13.62 6.69 0.50
N GLY A 20 12.63 7.27 1.20
CA GLY A 20 12.36 8.71 1.20
C GLY A 20 13.57 9.51 1.69
N LEU A 21 14.19 9.10 2.80
CA LEU A 21 15.39 9.74 3.34
C LEU A 21 16.60 9.60 2.39
N LEU A 22 16.80 8.43 1.78
CA LEU A 22 17.89 8.19 0.82
C LEU A 22 17.70 8.99 -0.48
N ALA A 23 16.45 9.12 -0.94
CA ALA A 23 16.08 9.94 -2.08
C ALA A 23 16.34 11.44 -1.80
N LEU A 24 16.02 11.91 -0.59
CA LEU A 24 16.33 13.27 -0.15
C LEU A 24 17.85 13.54 -0.14
N GLY A 25 18.63 12.58 0.36
CA GLY A 25 20.09 12.62 0.33
C GLY A 25 20.73 12.31 -1.03
N LYS A 26 19.93 12.10 -2.09
CA LYS A 26 20.37 11.73 -3.45
C LYS A 26 21.39 10.59 -3.50
N LYS A 27 21.31 9.63 -2.57
CA LYS A 27 22.27 8.52 -2.47
C LYS A 27 21.92 7.41 -3.44
N GLU A 28 22.83 6.97 -4.30
CA GLU A 28 22.61 5.98 -5.38
C GLU A 28 21.84 4.71 -4.96
N ARG A 29 21.97 4.28 -3.70
CA ARG A 29 21.25 3.11 -3.16
C ARG A 29 19.73 3.27 -3.08
N TYR A 30 19.17 4.48 -3.25
CA TYR A 30 17.71 4.70 -3.17
C TYR A 30 16.93 3.83 -4.17
N LYS A 31 17.48 3.54 -5.36
CA LYS A 31 16.83 2.68 -6.37
C LYS A 31 16.59 1.27 -5.87
N PHE A 32 17.62 0.69 -5.23
CA PHE A 32 17.54 -0.66 -4.68
C PHE A 32 16.44 -0.75 -3.63
N TYR A 33 16.42 0.19 -2.69
CA TYR A 33 15.36 0.24 -1.67
C TYR A 33 14.00 0.59 -2.25
N THR A 34 13.94 1.33 -3.38
CA THR A 34 12.69 1.62 -4.06
C THR A 34 12.03 0.35 -4.60
N ILE A 35 12.82 -0.49 -5.28
CA ILE A 35 12.36 -1.78 -5.78
C ILE A 35 12.00 -2.70 -4.62
N PHE A 36 12.85 -2.77 -3.59
CA PHE A 36 12.62 -3.63 -2.43
C PHE A 36 11.34 -3.27 -1.68
N THR A 37 11.09 -1.98 -1.45
CA THR A 37 9.85 -1.49 -0.81
C THR A 37 8.63 -1.82 -1.66
N THR A 38 8.73 -1.65 -2.98
CA THR A 38 7.63 -1.97 -3.90
C THR A 38 7.27 -3.45 -3.83
N LEU A 39 8.27 -4.34 -3.79
CA LEU A 39 8.05 -5.79 -3.65
C LEU A 39 7.39 -6.14 -2.31
N LEU A 40 7.85 -5.54 -1.21
CA LEU A 40 7.26 -5.76 0.12
C LEU A 40 5.81 -5.26 0.18
N LEU A 41 5.53 -4.08 -0.38
CA LEU A 41 4.18 -3.53 -0.45
C LEU A 41 3.26 -4.39 -1.32
N PHE A 42 3.78 -4.94 -2.42
CA PHE A 42 3.00 -5.82 -3.28
C PHE A 42 2.70 -7.16 -2.59
N ALA A 43 3.69 -7.77 -1.94
CA ALA A 43 3.52 -9.01 -1.20
C ALA A 43 2.61 -8.83 0.03
N GLY A 44 2.83 -7.78 0.83
CA GLY A 44 2.04 -7.47 2.01
C GLY A 44 0.63 -6.99 1.67
N GLY A 45 0.53 -5.99 0.81
CA GLY A 45 -0.73 -5.36 0.43
C GLY A 45 -1.52 -6.16 -0.58
N MET A 46 -1.03 -6.28 -1.82
CA MET A 46 -1.81 -6.82 -2.94
C MET A 46 -1.99 -8.34 -2.90
N VAL A 47 -1.10 -9.08 -2.24
CA VAL A 47 -1.21 -10.54 -2.13
C VAL A 47 -1.81 -10.93 -0.79
N LEU A 48 -1.18 -10.53 0.32
CA LEU A 48 -1.63 -10.95 1.66
C LEU A 48 -2.84 -10.16 2.16
N GLY A 49 -3.07 -8.92 1.70
CA GLY A 49 -4.25 -8.12 2.05
C GLY A 49 -5.56 -8.80 1.63
N PRO A 50 -5.76 -9.10 0.33
CA PRO A 50 -6.88 -9.89 -0.19
C PRO A 50 -7.13 -11.21 0.53
N VAL A 51 -6.04 -11.90 0.87
CA VAL A 51 -6.12 -13.17 1.60
C VAL A 51 -6.70 -12.94 2.99
N VAL A 52 -6.18 -11.96 3.73
CA VAL A 52 -6.69 -11.61 5.07
C VAL A 52 -8.13 -11.11 5.01
N GLN A 53 -8.49 -10.27 4.03
CA GLN A 53 -9.88 -9.83 3.81
C GLN A 53 -10.80 -11.02 3.54
N LYS A 54 -10.42 -11.97 2.70
CA LYS A 54 -11.23 -13.17 2.44
C LYS A 54 -11.49 -13.97 3.70
N PHE A 55 -10.50 -14.08 4.59
CA PHE A 55 -10.68 -14.78 5.87
C PHE A 55 -11.58 -14.02 6.86
N ALA A 56 -11.68 -12.70 6.74
CA ALA A 56 -12.47 -11.86 7.65
C ALA A 56 -13.90 -11.56 7.15
N PHE A 57 -14.05 -11.30 5.85
CA PHE A 57 -15.28 -10.80 5.23
C PHE A 57 -15.81 -11.72 4.11
N GLY A 58 -15.07 -12.76 3.72
CA GLY A 58 -15.45 -13.68 2.64
C GLY A 58 -15.11 -13.19 1.23
N GLU A 59 -14.75 -11.91 1.05
CA GLU A 59 -14.40 -11.31 -0.24
C GLU A 59 -12.88 -11.12 -0.40
N LEU A 60 -12.38 -11.31 -1.63
CA LEU A 60 -10.95 -11.21 -1.94
C LEU A 60 -10.49 -9.76 -2.20
N TRP A 61 -11.35 -8.90 -2.72
CA TRP A 61 -10.98 -7.53 -3.07
C TRP A 61 -12.26 -6.72 -3.21
N THR A 62 -12.36 -5.63 -2.46
CA THR A 62 -13.51 -4.73 -2.45
C THR A 62 -13.18 -3.35 -3.03
N GLY A 63 -11.95 -3.16 -3.53
CA GLY A 63 -11.55 -1.95 -4.27
C GLY A 63 -11.91 -1.96 -5.75
N VAL A 64 -11.55 -0.88 -6.45
CA VAL A 64 -11.79 -0.73 -7.89
C VAL A 64 -11.05 -1.83 -8.67
N PRO A 65 -11.66 -2.47 -9.69
CA PRO A 65 -12.97 -2.19 -10.29
C PRO A 65 -14.16 -2.96 -9.68
N PHE A 66 -13.94 -3.84 -8.70
CA PHE A 66 -14.97 -4.74 -8.18
C PHE A 66 -15.82 -4.12 -7.06
N GLY A 67 -15.30 -3.10 -6.38
CA GLY A 67 -16.03 -2.30 -5.40
C GLY A 67 -15.41 -0.91 -5.20
N TRP A 68 -15.78 -0.26 -4.10
CA TRP A 68 -15.37 1.11 -3.76
C TRP A 68 -14.72 1.22 -2.37
N ASP A 69 -14.25 0.11 -1.80
CA ASP A 69 -13.67 0.12 -0.47
C ASP A 69 -12.44 1.04 -0.39
N LEU A 70 -12.47 1.91 0.61
CA LEU A 70 -11.48 2.95 0.78
C LEU A 70 -10.09 2.36 1.10
N THR A 71 -10.03 1.22 1.79
CA THR A 71 -8.79 0.53 2.17
C THR A 71 -8.05 0.03 0.95
N ASP A 72 -8.77 -0.69 0.09
CA ASP A 72 -8.21 -1.29 -1.12
C ASP A 72 -7.82 -0.23 -2.14
N ASN A 73 -8.63 0.82 -2.28
CA ASN A 73 -8.34 1.94 -3.17
C ASN A 73 -7.10 2.73 -2.72
N LYS A 74 -6.97 2.97 -1.42
CA LYS A 74 -5.79 3.60 -0.82
C LYS A 74 -4.52 2.80 -1.10
N LEU A 75 -4.58 1.50 -0.86
CA LEU A 75 -3.47 0.59 -1.14
C LEU A 75 -3.12 0.60 -2.64
N LEU A 76 -4.12 0.55 -3.52
CA LEU A 76 -3.92 0.60 -4.96
C LEU A 76 -3.22 1.88 -5.39
N ILE A 77 -3.66 3.04 -4.89
CA ILE A 77 -3.00 4.33 -5.14
C ILE A 77 -1.54 4.27 -4.70
N ALA A 78 -1.27 3.80 -3.49
CA ALA A 78 0.10 3.68 -3.00
C ALA A 78 0.96 2.80 -3.92
N VAL A 79 0.47 1.61 -4.31
CA VAL A 79 1.18 0.69 -5.21
C VAL A 79 1.46 1.35 -6.57
N ILE A 80 0.51 2.08 -7.15
CA ILE A 80 0.69 2.79 -8.42
C ILE A 80 1.85 3.79 -8.33
N PHE A 81 1.88 4.62 -7.27
CA PHE A 81 2.96 5.59 -7.09
C PHE A 81 4.33 4.91 -6.91
N TRP A 82 4.39 3.78 -6.21
CA TRP A 82 5.61 2.99 -6.06
C TRP A 82 6.08 2.38 -7.38
N VAL A 83 5.17 1.83 -8.19
CA VAL A 83 5.49 1.29 -9.53
C VAL A 83 6.00 2.41 -10.45
N ILE A 84 5.36 3.58 -10.43
CA ILE A 84 5.83 4.77 -11.18
C ILE A 84 7.23 5.18 -10.72
N ALA A 85 7.51 5.14 -9.42
CA ALA A 85 8.84 5.43 -8.89
C ALA A 85 9.89 4.42 -9.37
N VAL A 86 9.58 3.13 -9.41
CA VAL A 86 10.50 2.10 -9.95
C VAL A 86 10.75 2.31 -11.44
N ILE A 87 9.69 2.43 -12.25
CA ILE A 87 9.82 2.57 -13.71
C ILE A 87 10.51 3.89 -14.07
N GLY A 88 10.13 4.98 -13.41
CA GLY A 88 10.69 6.30 -13.64
C GLY A 88 12.18 6.38 -13.28
N ASN A 89 12.64 5.57 -12.32
CA ASN A 89 14.04 5.46 -11.92
C ASN A 89 14.85 4.41 -12.70
N TRP A 90 14.20 3.61 -13.56
CA TRP A 90 14.85 2.51 -14.27
C TRP A 90 15.88 3.00 -15.30
N ARG A 91 15.56 4.07 -16.03
CA ARG A 91 16.43 4.63 -17.10
C ARG A 91 17.10 5.95 -16.73
N LYS A 92 16.57 6.69 -15.75
CA LYS A 92 17.09 8.00 -15.33
C LYS A 92 17.02 8.11 -13.81
N ASP A 93 18.01 8.76 -13.22
CA ASP A 93 18.00 9.07 -11.80
C ASP A 93 17.00 10.18 -11.47
N ARG A 94 15.87 9.80 -10.87
CA ARG A 94 14.76 10.67 -10.51
C ARG A 94 14.36 10.42 -9.04
N PRO A 95 15.24 10.74 -8.07
CA PRO A 95 14.99 10.48 -6.66
C PRO A 95 13.69 11.15 -6.14
N TYR A 96 13.29 12.26 -6.75
CA TYR A 96 12.02 12.92 -6.42
C TYR A 96 10.79 12.02 -6.58
N LEU A 97 10.80 11.06 -7.51
CA LEU A 97 9.68 10.11 -7.68
C LEU A 97 9.57 9.15 -6.50
N SER A 98 10.70 8.64 -6.01
CA SER A 98 10.73 7.78 -4.83
C SER A 98 10.35 8.54 -3.55
N LEU A 99 10.73 9.82 -3.46
CA LEU A 99 10.31 10.69 -2.36
C LEU A 99 8.79 10.92 -2.38
N ILE A 100 8.22 11.23 -3.55
CA ILE A 100 6.76 11.38 -3.71
C ILE A 100 6.05 10.08 -3.32
N ALA A 101 6.52 8.92 -3.79
CA ALA A 101 5.94 7.63 -3.43
C ALA A 101 5.96 7.35 -1.92
N ALA A 102 7.07 7.69 -1.24
CA ALA A 102 7.17 7.55 0.21
C ALA A 102 6.19 8.48 0.95
N ILE A 103 6.03 9.72 0.49
CA ILE A 103 5.06 10.68 1.05
C ILE A 103 3.63 10.19 0.82
N VAL A 104 3.29 9.72 -0.38
CA VAL A 104 1.96 9.18 -0.69
C VAL A 104 1.65 7.98 0.19
N LEU A 105 2.60 7.06 0.36
CA LEU A 105 2.42 5.90 1.26
C LEU A 105 2.12 6.37 2.69
N LEU A 106 2.89 7.33 3.20
CA LEU A 106 2.70 7.89 4.53
C LEU A 106 1.31 8.54 4.67
N LEU A 107 0.89 9.35 3.71
CA LEU A 107 -0.43 9.98 3.69
C LEU A 107 -1.55 8.94 3.67
N VAL A 108 -1.42 7.92 2.82
CA VAL A 108 -2.40 6.83 2.69
C VAL A 108 -2.62 6.13 4.03
N TYR A 109 -1.54 5.76 4.74
CA TYR A 109 -1.64 5.12 6.05
C TYR A 109 -1.97 6.09 7.20
N SER A 110 -1.80 7.40 7.00
CA SER A 110 -2.17 8.41 8.00
C SER A 110 -3.66 8.73 7.98
N ILE A 111 -4.37 8.50 6.86
CA ILE A 111 -5.81 8.75 6.78
C ILE A 111 -6.55 7.61 7.50
N PRO A 112 -7.16 7.86 8.68
CA PRO A 112 -7.85 6.82 9.43
C PRO A 112 -8.99 6.19 8.60
N HIS A 113 -9.18 4.87 8.72
CA HIS A 113 -10.25 4.11 8.06
C HIS A 113 -11.66 4.47 8.53
N SER A 114 -11.79 5.19 9.63
CA SER A 114 -13.04 5.50 10.32
C SER A 114 -14.02 6.42 9.56
N MET A 115 -13.83 6.67 8.27
CA MET A 115 -14.72 7.53 7.49
C MET A 115 -15.58 6.77 6.46
N TYR A 116 -15.11 5.64 5.89
CA TYR A 116 -15.80 4.92 4.79
C TYR A 116 -15.28 3.47 4.65
N GLY A 117 -15.17 2.72 5.76
CA GLY A 117 -14.81 1.30 5.72
C GLY A 117 -16.06 0.44 5.54
N SER A 118 -15.98 -0.67 4.80
CA SER A 118 -17.07 -1.65 4.78
C SER A 118 -17.27 -2.25 6.18
N GLU A 119 -18.32 -1.83 6.89
CA GLU A 119 -18.74 -2.48 8.13
C GLU A 119 -19.73 -3.60 7.79
N LEU A 120 -19.44 -4.81 8.28
CA LEU A 120 -20.43 -5.89 8.30
C LEU A 120 -21.48 -5.56 9.35
N ASP A 121 -22.68 -5.22 8.92
CA ASP A 121 -23.83 -5.12 9.82
C ASP A 121 -24.28 -6.53 10.21
N TYR A 122 -23.77 -6.99 11.36
CA TYR A 122 -24.10 -8.28 11.98
C TYR A 122 -25.60 -8.45 12.28
N SER A 123 -26.40 -7.38 12.19
CA SER A 123 -27.84 -7.43 12.45
C SER A 123 -28.68 -7.75 11.20
N SER A 124 -28.19 -7.43 10.00
CA SER A 124 -28.97 -7.50 8.75
C SER A 124 -28.42 -8.50 7.72
N GLY A 125 -27.14 -8.90 7.82
CA GLY A 125 -26.51 -9.76 6.81
C GLY A 125 -26.35 -9.07 5.44
N VAL A 126 -26.50 -7.74 5.41
CA VAL A 126 -26.36 -6.92 4.21
C VAL A 126 -25.09 -6.08 4.37
N ILE A 127 -24.27 -6.05 3.31
CA ILE A 127 -23.03 -5.28 3.28
C ILE A 127 -23.42 -3.80 3.12
N GLY A 128 -23.38 -3.04 4.22
CA GLY A 128 -23.61 -1.60 4.22
C GLY A 128 -22.31 -0.84 3.91
N GLN A 129 -22.34 -0.04 2.85
CA GLN A 129 -21.27 0.92 2.55
C GLN A 129 -21.56 2.20 3.35
N GLY A 130 -20.77 2.47 4.38
CA GLY A 130 -20.72 3.79 5.04
C GLY A 130 -20.05 4.80 4.13
#